data_AF-A0A967BVY7-F1
#
_entry.id   AF-A0A967BVY7-F1
#
_cell.length_a   1.000
_cell.length_b   1.000
_cell.length_c   1.000
_cell.angle_alpha   90.00
_cell.angle_beta   90.00
_cell.angle_gamma   90.00
#
_symmetry.space_group_name_H-M   'P 1'
#
loop_
_entity.id
_entity.type
_entity.pdbx_description
1 polymer ?
#
loop_
_entity_poly.entity_id
_entity_poly.type
_entity_poly.pdbx_seq_one_letter_code
_entity_poly.pdbx_strand_id
1 'polypeptide(L)' 'MSLKKAKESGAMGIFNSKYGDKVKVYTIGKKGEIFSKEICGGPHVKNTSELGNFKIKKEQSSSAGVRRIKAVLE' A
#
# COMPACT_ATOMS: atom_id res chain seq x y z
N MET A 1 -14.33 1.86 7.55
CA MET A 1 -15.48 1.66 6.64
C MET A 1 -15.74 0.17 6.49
N SER A 2 -16.87 -0.27 5.91
CA SER A 2 -17.07 -1.71 5.67
C SER A 2 -16.16 -2.21 4.54
N LEU A 3 -15.85 -3.51 4.54
CA LEU A 3 -15.04 -4.11 3.47
C LEU A 3 -15.64 -3.88 2.07
N LYS A 4 -16.97 -4.00 1.95
CA LYS A 4 -17.68 -3.71 0.70
C LYS A 4 -17.47 -2.27 0.23
N LYS A 5 -17.69 -1.29 1.12
CA LYS A 5 -17.48 0.13 0.81
C LYS A 5 -16.02 0.45 0.47
N ALA A 6 -15.06 -0.22 1.12
CA ALA A 6 -13.64 -0.06 0.81
C ALA A 6 -13.33 -0.51 -0.62
N LYS A 7 -13.82 -1.69 -1.02
CA LYS A 7 -13.65 -2.21 -2.39
C LYS A 7 -14.33 -1.32 -3.43
N GLU A 8 -15.55 -0.89 -3.17
CA GLU A 8 -16.30 0.05 -4.04
C GLU A 8 -15.57 1.40 -4.20
N SER A 9 -14.83 1.83 -3.18
CA SER A 9 -14.00 3.04 -3.24
C SER A 9 -12.71 2.88 -4.08
N GLY A 10 -12.46 1.69 -4.64
CA GLY A 10 -11.25 1.35 -5.39
C GLY A 10 -10.06 0.98 -4.52
N ALA A 11 -10.26 0.66 -3.24
CA ALA A 11 -9.17 0.23 -2.37
C ALA A 11 -8.76 -1.22 -2.67
N MET A 12 -7.46 -1.44 -2.83
CA MET A 12 -6.89 -2.77 -3.04
C MET A 12 -6.53 -3.44 -1.71
N GLY A 13 -6.68 -4.76 -1.62
CA GLY A 13 -6.30 -5.54 -0.44
C GLY A 13 -5.95 -6.96 -0.84
N ILE A 14 -4.82 -7.47 -0.34
CA ILE A 14 -4.26 -8.76 -0.78
C ILE A 14 -4.88 -9.94 -0.02
N PHE A 15 -5.58 -9.71 1.10
CA PHE A 15 -6.06 -10.78 1.98
C PHE A 15 -7.52 -10.61 2.42
N ASN A 16 -8.45 -10.82 1.48
CA ASN A 16 -9.90 -10.75 1.74
C ASN A 16 -10.37 -11.57 2.95
N SER A 17 -9.76 -12.73 3.21
CA SER A 17 -10.09 -13.63 4.32
C SER A 17 -9.56 -13.20 5.69
N LYS A 18 -8.65 -12.21 5.74
CA LYS A 18 -8.08 -11.69 6.99
C LYS A 18 -8.73 -10.40 7.47
N TYR A 19 -9.62 -9.80 6.67
CA TYR A 19 -10.29 -8.55 7.03
C TYR A 19 -11.63 -8.84 7.72
N GLY A 20 -11.82 -8.25 8.90
CA GLY A 20 -13.14 -8.25 9.56
C GLY A 20 -14.13 -7.28 8.91
N ASP A 21 -15.30 -7.11 9.54
CA ASP A 21 -16.41 -6.31 9.01
C ASP A 21 -16.06 -4.84 8.79
N LYS A 22 -15.14 -4.30 9.60
CA LYS A 22 -14.63 -2.93 9.50
C LYS A 22 -13.16 -2.94 9.15
N VAL A 23 -12.83 -2.17 8.12
CA VAL A 23 -11.45 -2.00 7.65
C VAL A 23 -11.04 -0.53 7.66
N LYS A 24 -9.72 -0.33 7.75
CA LYS A 24 -9.05 0.96 7.52
C LYS A 24 -8.56 0.99 6.08
N VAL A 25 -8.81 2.10 5.40
CA VAL A 25 -8.31 2.37 4.05
C VAL A 25 -7.33 3.52 4.17
N TYR A 26 -6.13 3.31 3.65
CA TYR A 26 -5.11 4.33 3.54
C TYR A 26 -5.02 4.78 2.08
N THR A 27 -4.78 6.08 1.87
CA THR A 27 -4.72 6.69 0.54
C THR A 27 -3.49 7.57 0.46
N ILE A 28 -2.74 7.44 -0.62
CA ILE A 28 -1.55 8.23 -0.89
C ILE A 28 -1.77 9.02 -2.18
N GLY A 29 -1.56 10.34 -2.10
CA GLY A 29 -1.84 11.28 -3.18
C GLY A 29 -2.75 12.43 -2.72
N LYS A 30 -3.08 13.32 -3.66
CA LYS A 30 -3.98 14.47 -3.44
C LYS A 30 -5.33 14.23 -4.11
N LYS A 31 -6.35 15.03 -3.76
CA LYS A 31 -7.64 14.97 -4.44
C LYS A 31 -7.44 15.24 -5.94
N GLY A 32 -7.91 14.32 -6.79
CA GLY A 32 -7.71 14.34 -8.24
C GLY A 32 -6.58 13.42 -8.73
N GLU A 33 -5.60 13.10 -7.88
CA GLU A 33 -4.43 12.28 -8.23
C GLU A 33 -4.08 11.36 -7.05
N ILE A 34 -4.84 10.26 -6.94
CA ILE A 34 -4.56 9.19 -5.98
C ILE A 34 -3.73 8.14 -6.70
N PHE A 35 -2.50 7.91 -6.25
CA PHE A 35 -1.63 6.89 -6.85
C PHE A 35 -1.67 5.54 -6.10
N SER A 36 -2.04 5.53 -4.82
CA SER A 36 -2.30 4.28 -4.09
C SER A 36 -3.46 4.44 -3.13
N LYS A 37 -4.30 3.41 -3.06
CA LYS A 37 -5.41 3.28 -2.11
C LYS A 37 -5.53 1.84 -1.67
N GLU A 38 -5.25 1.57 -0.40
CA GLU A 38 -5.07 0.20 0.09
C GLU A 38 -5.74 -0.04 1.43
N ILE A 39 -6.14 -1.28 1.65
CA ILE A 39 -6.64 -1.76 2.94
C ILE A 39 -5.46 -2.17 3.82
N CYS A 40 -5.02 -1.26 4.68
CA CYS A 40 -3.86 -1.46 5.57
C CYS A 40 -4.21 -1.13 7.03
N GLY A 41 -3.75 -1.97 7.95
CA GLY A 41 -3.93 -1.81 9.40
C GLY A 41 -2.68 -1.33 10.15
N GLY A 42 -1.56 -1.14 9.45
CA GLY A 42 -0.29 -0.73 10.04
C GLY A 42 -0.23 0.76 10.40
N PRO A 43 0.84 1.18 11.10
CA PRO A 43 1.13 2.60 11.29
C PRO A 43 1.51 3.25 9.96
N HIS A 44 1.18 4.53 9.80
CA HIS A 44 1.50 5.32 8.62
C HIS A 44 1.99 6.71 9.02
N VAL A 45 2.87 7.26 8.20
CA VAL A 45 3.27 8.68 8.27
C VAL A 45 2.13 9.59 7.79
N LYS A 46 2.21 10.87 8.15
CA LYS A 46 1.22 11.87 7.73
C LYS A 46 1.52 12.39 6.32
N ASN A 47 2.79 12.49 5.94
CA ASN A 47 3.26 12.89 4.62
C ASN A 47 4.43 12.00 4.15
N THR A 48 4.50 11.69 2.86
CA THR A 48 5.60 10.91 2.27
C THR A 48 6.95 11.60 2.39
N SER A 49 7.01 12.93 2.54
CA SER A 49 8.24 13.67 2.79
C SER A 49 8.93 13.27 4.10
N GLU A 50 8.19 12.71 5.06
CA GLU A 50 8.75 12.21 6.33
C GLU A 50 9.59 10.94 6.14
N LEU A 51 9.45 10.25 5.01
CA LEU A 51 10.14 8.98 4.73
C LEU A 51 11.58 9.17 4.21
N GLY A 52 12.04 10.41 4.01
CA GLY A 52 13.38 10.68 3.51
C GLY A 52 13.60 10.15 2.09
N ASN A 53 14.76 9.55 1.86
CA ASN A 53 15.15 9.03 0.56
C ASN A 53 14.84 7.54 0.43
N PHE A 54 14.01 7.17 -0.54
CA PHE A 54 13.79 5.78 -0.89
C PHE A 54 14.91 5.27 -1.79
N LYS A 55 15.61 4.21 -1.35
CA LYS A 55 16.72 3.62 -2.10
C LYS A 55 16.54 2.13 -2.35
N ILE A 56 16.58 1.74 -3.62
CA ILE A 56 16.64 0.32 -4.01
C ILE A 56 18.04 -0.22 -3.73
N LYS A 57 18.12 -1.22 -2.84
CA LYS A 57 19.38 -1.90 -2.48
C LYS A 57 19.66 -3.11 -3.35
N LYS A 58 18.62 -3.81 -3.81
CA LYS A 58 18.76 -5.00 -4.64
C LYS A 58 17.51 -5.20 -5.48
N GLU A 59 17.71 -5.64 -6.71
CA GLU A 59 16.67 -6.12 -7.59
C GLU A 59 17.09 -7.49 -8.11
N GLN A 60 16.21 -8.50 -8.07
CA GLN A 60 16.55 -9.86 -8.55
C GLN A 60 15.32 -10.58 -9.12
N SER A 61 15.55 -11.57 -9.98
CA SER A 61 14.51 -12.53 -10.38
C SER A 61 14.21 -13.46 -9.21
N SER A 62 12.94 -13.59 -8.83
CA SER A 62 12.50 -14.52 -7.79
C SER A 62 11.98 -15.84 -8.38
N SER A 63 11.42 -15.78 -9.58
CA SER A 63 10.94 -16.90 -10.41
C SER A 63 10.59 -16.38 -11.81
N ALA A 64 10.20 -17.26 -12.74
CA ALA A 64 9.72 -16.82 -14.06
C ALA A 64 8.56 -15.81 -13.91
N GLY A 65 8.70 -14.64 -14.54
CA GLY A 65 7.72 -13.56 -14.49
C GLY A 65 7.64 -12.78 -13.17
N VAL A 66 8.46 -13.08 -12.16
CA VAL A 66 8.39 -12.44 -10.84
C VAL A 66 9.72 -11.79 -10.46
N ARG A 67 9.67 -10.49 -10.17
CA ARG A 67 10.82 -9.70 -9.70
C ARG A 67 10.67 -9.33 -8.24
N ARG A 68 11.79 -9.37 -7.50
CA ARG A 68 11.87 -8.93 -6.10
C ARG A 68 12.75 -7.69 -5.99
N ILE A 69 12.19 -6.65 -5.39
CA ILE A 69 12.88 -5.40 -5.05
C ILE A 69 13.09 -5.36 -3.53
N LYS A 70 14.34 -5.14 -3.10
CA LYS A 70 14.68 -4.81 -1.70
C LYS A 70 15.07 -3.34 -1.66
N ALA A 71 14.39 -2.57 -0.82
CA ALA A 71 14.64 -1.14 -0.66
C ALA A 71 14.69 -0.76 0.82
N VAL A 72 15.24 0.43 1.10
CA VAL A 72 15.30 1.05 2.42
C VAL A 72 14.92 2.53 2.31
N LEU A 73 14.61 3.13 3.46
CA LEU A 73 14.52 4.56 3.64
C LEU A 73 15.82 5.04 4.28
N GLU A 74 16.42 6.11 3.75
CA GLU A 74 17.65 6.77 4.24
C GLU A 74 17.37 8.25 4.58
#